data_AF-A0A7Y3PRV3-F1
#
_entry.id   AF-A0A7Y3PRV3-F1
#
_cell.length_a   1.000
_cell.length_b   1.000
_cell.length_c   1.000
_cell.angle_alpha   90.00
_cell.angle_beta   90.00
_cell.angle_gamma   90.00
#
_symmetry.space_group_name_H-M   'P 1'
#
loop_
_entity.id
_entity.type
_entity.pdbx_description
1 polymer ?
#
loop_
_entity_poly.entity_id
_entity_poly.type
_entity_poly.pdbx_seq_one_letter_code
_entity_poly.pdbx_strand_id
1 'polypeptide(L)'
;MRAQLARVDAVLVQALIAAALSFAHIHDIASAAGQDGWKAWAYPVSVDLLLVAAWRRLRSGEAKASGWCWFVIALAASLGANVATAGLLDLDQVPAWLRILVAGWPAVAFLGGTLLAHSTPTTKPANDTELIEDQEDAPEPTPEPPAQPAIEAPPERPAVPVPAALVDHARKVATEHHTRTGIPIDTPTLRARLGVPEPMAEAIAAQL
;
A
#
# COMPACT_ATOMS: atom_id res chain seq x y z
N MET A 1 7.18 -28.51 -17.27
CA MET A 1 7.59 -27.13 -17.63
C MET A 1 7.03 -26.63 -18.96
N ARG A 2 7.23 -27.31 -20.10
CA ARG A 2 6.78 -26.82 -21.43
C ARG A 2 5.29 -26.49 -21.54
N ALA A 3 4.40 -27.29 -20.95
CA ALA A 3 2.96 -27.03 -20.98
C ALA A 3 2.51 -25.80 -20.15
N GLN A 4 3.21 -25.49 -19.05
CA GLN A 4 2.94 -24.27 -18.27
C GLN A 4 3.45 -23.04 -19.00
N LEU A 5 4.64 -23.12 -19.61
CA LEU A 5 5.19 -22.04 -20.44
C LEU A 5 4.28 -21.76 -21.65
N ALA A 6 3.86 -22.79 -22.39
CA ALA A 6 2.96 -22.62 -23.54
C ALA A 6 1.56 -22.07 -23.16
N ARG A 7 1.02 -22.45 -21.99
CA ARG A 7 -0.23 -21.87 -21.48
C ARG A 7 -0.06 -20.41 -21.09
N VAL A 8 1.06 -20.07 -20.45
CA VAL A 8 1.39 -18.68 -20.13
C VAL A 8 1.54 -17.87 -21.42
N ASP A 9 2.20 -18.40 -22.45
CA ASP A 9 2.32 -17.74 -23.76
C ASP A 9 0.95 -17.51 -24.41
N ALA A 10 0.09 -18.53 -24.48
CA ALA A 10 -1.24 -18.40 -25.07
C ALA A 10 -2.14 -17.41 -24.29
N VAL A 11 -2.11 -17.45 -22.95
CA VAL A 11 -2.87 -16.53 -22.10
C VAL A 11 -2.33 -15.11 -22.20
N LEU A 12 -1.01 -14.92 -22.30
CA LEU A 12 -0.40 -13.61 -22.50
C LEU A 12 -0.78 -13.03 -23.87
N VAL A 13 -0.75 -13.84 -24.93
CA VAL A 13 -1.19 -13.43 -26.27
C VAL A 13 -2.67 -13.05 -26.24
N GLN A 14 -3.53 -13.86 -25.61
CA GLN A 14 -4.95 -13.55 -25.47
C GLN A 14 -5.17 -12.27 -24.67
N ALA A 15 -4.45 -12.07 -23.57
CA ALA A 15 -4.54 -10.87 -22.75
C ALA A 15 -4.09 -9.62 -23.52
N LEU A 16 -3.03 -9.73 -24.33
CA LEU A 16 -2.58 -8.64 -25.20
C LEU A 16 -3.64 -8.27 -26.25
N ILE A 17 -4.22 -9.26 -26.92
CA ILE A 17 -5.28 -9.04 -27.91
C ILE A 17 -6.50 -8.39 -27.25
N ALA A 18 -6.95 -8.92 -26.11
CA ALA A 18 -8.08 -8.37 -25.36
C ALA A 18 -7.82 -6.93 -24.89
N ALA A 19 -6.61 -6.65 -24.40
CA ALA A 19 -6.20 -5.31 -24.01
C ALA A 19 -6.20 -4.37 -25.21
N ALA A 20 -5.63 -4.76 -26.36
CA ALA A 20 -5.60 -3.94 -27.57
C ALA A 20 -7.01 -3.60 -28.10
N LEU A 21 -7.93 -4.55 -28.07
CA LEU A 21 -9.33 -4.32 -28.48
C LEU A 21 -10.06 -3.39 -27.50
N SER A 22 -9.92 -3.62 -26.19
CA SER A 22 -10.52 -2.74 -25.18
C SER A 22 -9.95 -1.33 -25.23
N PHE A 23 -8.63 -1.22 -25.44
CA PHE A 23 -7.92 0.04 -25.60
C PHE A 23 -8.55 0.91 -26.69
N ALA A 24 -8.80 0.33 -27.86
CA ALA A 24 -9.43 1.03 -28.98
C ALA A 24 -10.84 1.50 -28.63
N HIS A 25 -11.66 0.65 -28.01
CA HIS A 25 -13.02 1.03 -27.64
C HIS A 25 -13.10 2.13 -26.58
N ILE A 26 -12.22 2.10 -25.57
CA ILE A 26 -12.14 3.18 -24.57
C ILE A 26 -11.68 4.48 -25.23
N HIS A 27 -10.73 4.40 -26.16
CA HIS A 27 -10.28 5.56 -26.95
C HIS A 27 -11.44 6.16 -27.75
N ASP A 28 -12.20 5.33 -28.48
CA ASP A 28 -13.34 5.79 -29.28
C ASP A 28 -14.39 6.48 -28.42
N ILE A 29 -14.69 5.92 -27.25
CA ILE A 29 -15.63 6.53 -26.28
C ILE A 29 -15.08 7.85 -25.74
N ALA A 30 -13.77 7.93 -25.46
CA ALA A 30 -13.16 9.16 -24.97
C ALA A 30 -13.20 10.28 -26.03
N SER A 31 -12.86 9.95 -27.27
CA SER A 31 -12.97 10.85 -28.41
C SER A 31 -14.42 11.30 -28.63
N ALA A 32 -15.37 10.37 -28.64
CA ALA A 32 -16.80 10.66 -28.76
C ALA A 32 -17.35 11.51 -27.58
N ALA A 33 -16.72 11.43 -26.41
CA ALA A 33 -17.02 12.27 -25.25
C ALA A 33 -16.36 13.67 -25.32
N GLY A 34 -15.70 14.03 -26.42
CA GLY A 34 -15.04 15.32 -26.65
C GLY A 34 -13.64 15.42 -26.05
N GLN A 35 -12.99 14.30 -25.76
CA GLN A 35 -11.63 14.26 -25.21
C GLN A 35 -10.57 14.00 -26.29
N ASP A 36 -10.61 14.74 -27.39
CA ASP A 36 -9.86 14.45 -28.60
C ASP A 36 -8.31 14.51 -28.48
N GLY A 37 -7.65 13.96 -29.49
CA GLY A 37 -6.21 14.00 -29.63
C GLY A 37 -5.50 13.18 -28.56
N TRP A 38 -4.42 13.71 -27.99
CA TRP A 38 -3.58 12.99 -27.02
C TRP A 38 -4.33 12.61 -25.73
N LYS A 39 -5.40 13.33 -25.38
CA LYS A 39 -6.20 13.06 -24.16
C LYS A 39 -6.94 11.73 -24.28
N ALA A 40 -7.55 11.44 -25.42
CA ALA A 40 -8.27 10.19 -25.67
C ALA A 40 -7.38 8.96 -25.49
N TRP A 41 -6.08 9.05 -25.83
CA TRP A 41 -5.11 7.98 -25.64
C TRP A 41 -4.71 7.77 -24.17
N ALA A 42 -4.83 8.79 -23.32
CA ALA A 42 -4.49 8.68 -21.89
C ALA A 42 -5.52 7.86 -21.10
N TYR A 43 -6.78 7.87 -21.53
CA TYR A 43 -7.86 7.10 -20.88
C TYR A 43 -7.59 5.60 -20.82
N PRO A 44 -7.43 4.88 -21.96
CA PRO A 44 -7.18 3.44 -21.90
C PRO A 44 -5.88 3.09 -21.17
N VAL A 45 -4.81 3.89 -21.32
CA VAL A 45 -3.56 3.69 -20.56
C VAL A 45 -3.81 3.75 -19.05
N SER A 46 -4.61 4.72 -18.58
CA SER A 46 -4.92 4.83 -17.15
C SER A 46 -5.73 3.64 -16.62
N VAL A 47 -6.65 3.11 -17.43
CA VAL A 47 -7.45 1.91 -17.10
C VAL A 47 -6.56 0.69 -16.98
N ASP A 48 -5.65 0.50 -17.94
CA ASP A 48 -4.71 -0.63 -17.94
C ASP A 48 -3.75 -0.58 -16.75
N LEU A 49 -3.19 0.59 -16.44
CA LEU A 49 -2.33 0.76 -15.27
C LEU A 49 -3.08 0.47 -13.96
N LEU A 50 -4.34 0.89 -13.86
CA LEU A 50 -5.18 0.59 -12.71
C LEU A 50 -5.44 -0.92 -12.59
N LEU A 51 -5.75 -1.59 -13.70
CA LEU A 51 -5.98 -3.04 -13.74
C LEU A 51 -4.73 -3.82 -13.33
N VAL A 52 -3.56 -3.43 -13.86
CA VAL A 52 -2.26 -4.03 -13.51
C VAL A 52 -1.94 -3.80 -12.03
N ALA A 53 -2.15 -2.58 -11.51
CA ALA A 53 -1.92 -2.27 -10.11
C ALA A 53 -2.85 -3.09 -9.19
N ALA A 54 -4.13 -3.20 -9.54
CA ALA A 54 -5.12 -3.98 -8.81
C ALA A 54 -4.78 -5.48 -8.82
N TRP A 55 -4.41 -6.02 -9.99
CA TRP A 55 -3.97 -7.40 -10.14
C TRP A 55 -2.73 -7.71 -9.31
N ARG A 56 -1.73 -6.82 -9.34
CA ARG A 56 -0.51 -6.96 -8.53
C ARG A 56 -0.85 -6.99 -7.03
N ARG A 57 -1.77 -6.14 -6.59
CA ARG A 57 -2.26 -6.13 -5.20
C ARG A 57 -2.95 -7.44 -4.83
N LEU A 58 -3.85 -7.95 -5.68
CA LEU A 58 -4.52 -9.24 -5.48
C LEU A 58 -3.54 -10.42 -5.38
N ARG A 59 -2.50 -10.42 -6.23
CA ARG A 59 -1.43 -11.43 -6.23
C ARG A 59 -0.55 -11.37 -4.98
N SER A 60 -0.30 -10.17 -4.44
CA SER A 60 0.53 -9.98 -3.25
C SER A 60 -0.13 -10.47 -1.95
N GLY A 61 -1.46 -10.67 -1.94
CA GLY A 61 -2.20 -11.14 -0.78
C GLY A 61 -2.51 -10.06 0.27
N GLU A 62 -1.92 -8.87 0.17
CA GLU A 62 -2.15 -7.74 1.09
C GLU A 62 -3.35 -6.89 0.69
N ALA A 63 -4.21 -6.53 1.67
CA ALA A 63 -5.40 -5.69 1.47
C ALA A 63 -6.28 -6.15 0.28
N LYS A 64 -6.60 -7.46 0.22
CA LYS A 64 -7.39 -8.09 -0.85
C LYS A 64 -8.70 -7.36 -1.16
N ALA A 65 -9.37 -6.80 -0.16
CA ALA A 65 -10.62 -6.05 -0.36
C ALA A 65 -10.42 -4.81 -1.25
N SER A 66 -9.37 -4.03 -1.00
CA SER A 66 -9.01 -2.85 -1.81
C SER A 66 -8.58 -3.28 -3.23
N GLY A 67 -7.71 -4.28 -3.33
CA GLY A 67 -7.30 -4.85 -4.62
C GLY A 67 -8.48 -5.34 -5.46
N TRP A 68 -9.44 -6.01 -4.82
CA TRP A 68 -10.65 -6.53 -5.48
C TRP A 68 -11.58 -5.40 -5.92
N CYS A 69 -11.84 -4.43 -5.04
CA CYS A 69 -12.68 -3.27 -5.36
C CYS A 69 -12.18 -2.54 -6.61
N TRP A 70 -10.89 -2.20 -6.64
CA TRP A 70 -10.29 -1.50 -7.77
C TRP A 70 -10.17 -2.36 -9.02
N PHE A 71 -9.96 -3.67 -8.88
CA PHE A 71 -9.99 -4.61 -10.00
C PHE A 71 -11.37 -4.63 -10.67
N VAL A 72 -12.45 -4.70 -9.87
CA VAL A 72 -13.83 -4.68 -10.39
C VAL A 72 -14.14 -3.35 -11.09
N ILE A 73 -13.69 -2.21 -10.54
CA ILE A 73 -13.86 -0.89 -11.18
C ILE A 73 -13.16 -0.84 -12.53
N ALA A 74 -11.88 -1.23 -12.59
CA ALA A 74 -11.11 -1.24 -13.84
C ALA A 74 -11.72 -2.20 -14.87
N LEU A 75 -12.14 -3.40 -14.43
CA LEU A 75 -12.79 -4.38 -15.28
C LEU A 75 -14.14 -3.89 -15.82
N ALA A 76 -14.94 -3.22 -14.98
CA ALA A 76 -16.22 -2.65 -15.39
C ALA A 76 -16.04 -1.52 -16.41
N ALA A 77 -15.03 -0.67 -16.26
CA ALA A 77 -14.71 0.37 -17.24
C ALA A 77 -14.29 -0.26 -18.60
N SER A 78 -13.39 -1.24 -18.56
CA SER A 78 -12.91 -1.95 -19.75
C SER A 78 -14.03 -2.72 -20.47
N LEU A 79 -14.85 -3.47 -19.72
CA LEU A 79 -15.97 -4.20 -20.28
C LEU A 79 -17.09 -3.27 -20.77
N GLY A 80 -17.39 -2.22 -20.00
CA GLY A 80 -18.39 -1.21 -20.34
C GLY A 80 -18.07 -0.54 -21.68
N ALA A 81 -16.79 -0.30 -21.97
CA ALA A 81 -16.37 0.24 -23.25
C ALA A 81 -16.69 -0.69 -24.42
N ASN A 82 -16.33 -1.99 -24.30
CA ASN A 82 -16.65 -2.99 -25.31
C ASN A 82 -18.16 -3.13 -25.56
N VAL A 83 -18.95 -3.06 -24.48
CA VAL A 83 -20.41 -3.16 -24.59
C VAL A 83 -21.01 -1.92 -25.24
N ALA A 84 -20.52 -0.72 -24.88
CA ALA A 84 -21.01 0.52 -25.44
C ALA A 84 -20.77 0.58 -26.97
N THR A 85 -19.59 0.16 -27.44
CA THR A 85 -19.24 0.14 -28.86
C THR A 85 -19.88 -1.01 -29.65
N ALA A 86 -20.45 -2.02 -28.98
CA ALA A 86 -21.18 -3.12 -29.62
C ALA A 86 -22.59 -2.73 -30.16
N GLY A 87 -22.83 -1.44 -30.39
CA GLY A 87 -24.11 -0.92 -30.92
C GLY A 87 -25.11 -0.51 -29.84
N LEU A 88 -24.73 -0.52 -28.56
CA LEU A 88 -25.57 -0.04 -27.47
C LEU A 88 -25.55 1.50 -27.34
N LEU A 89 -24.47 2.12 -27.81
CA LEU A 89 -24.25 3.56 -27.74
C LEU A 89 -24.06 4.15 -29.15
N ASP A 90 -24.78 5.21 -29.45
CA ASP A 90 -24.50 6.06 -30.61
C ASP A 90 -23.33 7.00 -30.27
N LEU A 91 -22.17 6.78 -30.90
CA LEU A 91 -20.95 7.55 -30.67
C LEU A 91 -21.03 8.96 -31.29
N ASP A 92 -21.93 9.20 -32.24
CA ASP A 92 -22.15 10.55 -32.77
C ASP A 92 -22.96 11.41 -31.78
N GLN A 93 -23.70 10.76 -30.87
CA GLN A 93 -24.53 11.41 -29.86
C GLN A 93 -24.34 10.82 -28.46
N VAL A 94 -23.13 10.98 -27.92
CA VAL A 94 -22.83 10.53 -26.56
C VAL A 94 -23.68 11.27 -25.51
N PRO A 95 -24.43 10.57 -24.63
CA PRO A 95 -25.21 11.18 -23.56
C PRO A 95 -24.34 11.97 -22.57
N ALA A 96 -24.89 13.05 -22.02
CA ALA A 96 -24.16 13.94 -21.10
C ALA A 96 -23.60 13.21 -19.86
N TRP A 97 -24.33 12.24 -19.30
CA TRP A 97 -23.86 11.47 -18.16
C TRP A 97 -22.59 10.66 -18.47
N LEU A 98 -22.47 10.12 -19.69
CA LEU A 98 -21.28 9.37 -20.09
C LEU A 98 -20.10 10.32 -20.29
N ARG A 99 -20.34 11.52 -20.84
CA ARG A 99 -19.29 12.55 -20.95
C ARG A 99 -18.75 12.97 -19.60
N ILE A 100 -19.62 13.12 -18.60
CA ILE A 100 -19.23 13.42 -17.22
C ILE A 100 -18.41 12.27 -16.62
N LEU A 101 -18.84 11.01 -16.81
CA LEU A 101 -18.09 9.84 -16.33
C LEU A 101 -16.70 9.76 -16.95
N VAL A 102 -16.60 9.91 -18.28
CA VAL A 102 -15.31 9.95 -18.98
C VAL A 102 -14.48 11.10 -18.43
N ALA A 103 -15.00 12.33 -18.37
CA ALA A 103 -14.25 13.48 -17.87
C ALA A 103 -13.78 13.32 -16.40
N GLY A 104 -14.56 12.62 -15.55
CA GLY A 104 -14.22 12.35 -14.16
C GLY A 104 -13.23 11.18 -13.96
N TRP A 105 -13.05 10.33 -14.97
CA TRP A 105 -12.22 9.13 -14.88
C TRP A 105 -10.78 9.37 -14.40
N PRO A 106 -10.04 10.41 -14.85
CA PRO A 106 -8.65 10.61 -14.43
C PRO A 106 -8.48 10.75 -12.91
N ALA A 107 -9.44 11.40 -12.24
CA ALA A 107 -9.43 11.55 -10.78
C ALA A 107 -9.65 10.20 -10.07
N VAL A 108 -10.58 9.38 -10.58
CA VAL A 108 -10.86 8.04 -10.04
C VAL A 108 -9.67 7.10 -10.24
N ALA A 109 -9.05 7.13 -11.43
CA ALA A 109 -7.87 6.34 -11.74
C ALA A 109 -6.68 6.73 -10.85
N PHE A 110 -6.47 8.02 -10.60
CA PHE A 110 -5.44 8.50 -9.69
C PHE A 110 -5.69 8.06 -8.24
N LEU A 111 -6.93 8.20 -7.74
CA LEU A 111 -7.31 7.72 -6.41
C LEU A 111 -7.06 6.21 -6.28
N GLY A 112 -7.48 5.43 -7.26
CA GLY A 112 -7.25 3.98 -7.24
C GLY A 112 -5.79 3.61 -7.30
N GLY A 113 -5.03 4.22 -8.19
CA GLY A 113 -3.58 4.02 -8.30
C GLY A 113 -2.86 4.35 -7.00
N THR A 114 -3.18 5.49 -6.37
CA THR A 114 -2.56 5.90 -5.11
C THR A 114 -2.94 4.99 -3.95
N LEU A 115 -4.20 4.59 -3.81
CA LEU A 115 -4.63 3.64 -2.78
C LEU A 115 -3.97 2.27 -2.97
N LEU A 116 -3.94 1.75 -4.20
CA LEU A 116 -3.30 0.47 -4.49
C LEU A 116 -1.79 0.48 -4.22
N ALA A 117 -1.13 1.61 -4.51
CA ALA A 117 0.31 1.78 -4.33
C ALA A 117 0.71 2.11 -2.87
N HIS A 118 -0.12 2.85 -2.12
CA HIS A 118 0.26 3.45 -0.84
C HIS A 118 -0.67 3.10 0.34
N SER A 119 -1.50 2.05 0.25
CA SER A 119 -2.27 1.58 1.40
C SER A 119 -1.32 1.17 2.53
N THR A 120 -1.30 1.95 3.61
CA THR A 120 -0.67 1.56 4.87
C THR A 120 -1.41 0.35 5.44
N PRO A 121 -0.70 -0.64 6.02
CA PRO A 121 -1.37 -1.71 6.73
C PRO A 121 -2.20 -1.09 7.86
N THR A 122 -3.53 -1.13 7.74
CA THR A 122 -4.40 -0.82 8.87
C THR A 122 -4.14 -1.87 9.94
N THR A 123 -3.40 -1.50 10.97
CA THR A 123 -3.41 -2.19 12.26
C THR A 123 -4.86 -2.21 12.71
N LYS A 124 -5.48 -3.39 12.67
CA LYS A 124 -6.87 -3.59 13.08
C LYS A 124 -7.01 -3.07 14.52
N PRO A 125 -7.86 -2.07 14.80
CA PRO A 125 -8.20 -1.78 16.19
C PRO A 125 -8.97 -2.98 16.70
N ALA A 126 -8.46 -3.60 17.76
CA ALA A 126 -9.25 -4.52 18.56
C ALA A 126 -10.39 -3.68 19.15
N ASN A 127 -11.59 -3.87 18.60
CA ASN A 127 -12.81 -3.49 19.29
C ASN A 127 -12.97 -4.44 20.48
N ASP A 128 -12.37 -4.08 21.61
CA ASP A 128 -12.93 -4.43 22.90
C ASP A 128 -13.67 -3.18 23.40
N THR A 129 -14.96 -3.16 23.09
CA THR A 129 -15.92 -2.32 23.77
C THR A 129 -16.08 -2.86 25.19
N GLU A 130 -15.28 -2.38 26.13
CA GLU A 130 -15.66 -2.35 27.53
C GLU A 130 -15.92 -0.89 27.93
N LEU A 131 -17.21 -0.61 28.07
CA LEU A 131 -17.73 0.51 28.86
C LEU A 131 -17.25 0.35 30.30
N ILE A 132 -16.38 1.23 30.80
CA ILE A 132 -16.27 1.46 32.24
C ILE A 132 -16.15 2.96 32.50
N GLU A 133 -17.13 3.46 33.23
CA GLU A 133 -17.29 4.78 33.83
C GLU A 133 -16.15 5.14 34.79
N ASP A 134 -16.07 6.43 35.09
CA ASP A 134 -15.32 7.08 36.16
C ASP A 134 -15.00 6.22 37.39
N GLN A 135 -13.72 6.16 37.77
CA GLN A 135 -13.36 6.20 39.19
C GLN A 135 -11.93 6.70 39.46
N GLU A 136 -11.90 7.87 40.09
CA GLU A 136 -10.84 8.49 40.88
C GLU A 136 -10.61 7.67 42.15
N ASP A 137 -9.38 7.23 42.44
CA ASP A 137 -8.61 7.46 43.68
C ASP A 137 -7.28 6.67 43.69
N ALA A 138 -6.25 7.25 44.29
CA ALA A 138 -4.92 6.68 44.56
C ALA A 138 -4.98 5.71 45.80
N PRO A 139 -3.92 5.00 46.28
CA PRO A 139 -2.47 5.21 46.09
C PRO A 139 -1.57 3.95 45.94
N GLU A 140 -0.27 4.23 45.75
CA GLU A 140 0.90 3.32 45.73
C GLU A 140 0.99 2.31 46.88
N PRO A 141 1.72 1.19 46.65
CA PRO A 141 2.90 0.96 47.48
C PRO A 141 4.13 0.42 46.72
N THR A 142 5.31 0.87 47.16
CA THR A 142 6.67 0.40 46.84
C THR A 142 7.35 0.09 48.20
N PRO A 143 8.46 -0.68 48.36
CA PRO A 143 9.01 -1.87 47.67
C PRO A 143 9.34 -3.05 48.64
N GLU A 144 9.64 -4.26 48.15
CA GLU A 144 10.63 -5.16 48.80
C GLU A 144 11.18 -6.27 47.86
N PRO A 145 12.50 -6.33 47.58
CA PRO A 145 13.22 -7.52 47.09
C PRO A 145 13.84 -8.29 48.28
N PRO A 146 14.15 -9.61 48.25
CA PRO A 146 14.87 -10.32 47.16
C PRO A 146 14.58 -11.84 46.99
N ALA A 147 14.88 -12.41 45.82
CA ALA A 147 15.38 -13.79 45.68
C ALA A 147 15.92 -14.02 44.26
N GLN A 148 17.25 -14.15 44.14
CA GLN A 148 17.90 -14.72 42.95
C GLN A 148 17.92 -16.24 43.08
N PRO A 149 17.49 -16.97 42.05
CA PRO A 149 18.09 -18.26 41.73
C PRO A 149 18.94 -18.19 40.45
N ALA A 150 20.08 -18.87 40.55
CA ALA A 150 21.10 -19.16 39.56
C ALA A 150 20.65 -19.29 38.08
N ILE A 151 21.32 -18.49 37.25
CA ILE A 151 21.93 -18.78 35.94
C ILE A 151 21.32 -19.96 35.15
N GLU A 152 20.46 -19.62 34.19
CA GLU A 152 20.35 -20.34 32.93
C GLU A 152 20.75 -19.35 31.83
N ALA A 153 21.76 -19.71 31.03
CA ALA A 153 22.23 -18.88 29.93
C ALA A 153 21.10 -18.69 28.91
N PRO A 154 20.70 -17.46 28.56
CA PRO A 154 19.68 -17.25 27.53
C PRO A 154 20.16 -17.82 26.19
N PRO A 155 19.28 -18.48 25.42
CA PRO A 155 19.61 -18.93 24.07
C PRO A 155 20.04 -17.73 23.23
N GLU A 156 21.10 -17.92 22.46
CA GLU A 156 21.71 -16.94 21.58
C GLU A 156 20.61 -16.28 20.72
N ARG A 157 20.27 -15.02 21.05
CA ARG A 157 19.26 -14.24 20.34
C ARG A 157 19.67 -14.19 18.85
N PRO A 158 18.77 -14.52 17.90
CA PRO A 158 19.09 -14.38 16.48
C PRO A 158 19.50 -12.92 16.22
N ALA A 159 20.72 -12.74 15.69
CA ALA A 159 21.26 -11.42 15.38
C ALA A 159 20.31 -10.73 14.40
N VAL A 160 19.56 -9.74 14.88
CA VAL A 160 18.72 -8.90 14.04
C VAL A 160 19.68 -8.18 13.07
N PRO A 161 19.61 -8.41 11.75
CA PRO A 161 20.50 -7.74 10.82
C PRO A 161 20.13 -6.26 10.81
N VAL A 162 20.96 -5.45 11.48
CA VAL A 162 20.79 -3.99 11.53
C VAL A 162 21.31 -3.40 10.22
N PRO A 163 20.48 -2.71 9.42
CA PRO A 163 20.94 -2.00 8.23
C PRO A 163 21.97 -0.92 8.59
N ALA A 164 23.11 -0.89 7.90
CA ALA A 164 24.18 0.08 8.16
C ALA A 164 23.71 1.55 8.09
N ALA A 165 22.76 1.85 7.19
CA ALA A 165 22.15 3.18 7.07
C ALA A 165 21.41 3.63 8.35
N LEU A 166 20.82 2.70 9.11
CA LEU A 166 20.17 3.01 10.38
C LEU A 166 21.19 3.28 11.49
N VAL A 167 22.34 2.60 11.48
CA VAL A 167 23.44 2.84 12.42
C VAL A 167 24.06 4.22 12.20
N ASP A 168 24.27 4.61 10.94
CA ASP A 168 24.82 5.94 10.62
C ASP A 168 23.85 7.07 11.00
N HIS A 169 22.55 6.86 10.79
CA HIS A 169 21.52 7.78 11.24
C HIS A 169 21.46 7.86 12.77
N ALA A 170 21.54 6.72 13.46
CA ALA A 170 21.59 6.65 14.91
C ALA A 170 22.81 7.38 15.49
N ARG A 171 23.99 7.26 14.86
CA ARG A 171 25.20 7.98 15.26
C ARG A 171 25.02 9.49 15.16
N LYS A 172 24.38 9.97 14.09
CA LYS A 172 24.06 11.38 13.93
C LYS A 172 23.14 11.88 15.06
N VAL A 173 22.10 11.12 15.37
CA VAL A 173 21.14 11.44 16.45
C VAL A 173 21.82 11.44 17.82
N ALA A 174 22.72 10.47 18.08
CA ALA A 174 23.48 10.39 19.31
C ALA A 174 24.43 11.58 19.50
N THR A 175 25.16 11.97 18.46
CA THR A 175 26.05 13.15 18.48
C THR A 175 25.27 14.44 18.72
N GLU A 176 24.11 14.61 18.09
CA GLU A 176 23.25 15.78 18.29
C GLU A 176 22.70 15.83 19.72
N HIS A 177 22.27 14.69 20.26
CA HIS A 177 21.81 14.59 21.64
C HIS A 177 22.93 15.01 22.61
N HIS A 178 24.12 14.42 22.45
CA HIS A 178 25.26 14.72 23.30
C HIS A 178 25.69 16.20 23.22
N THR A 179 25.69 16.79 22.01
CA THR A 179 26.01 18.21 21.83
C THR A 179 25.02 19.13 22.55
N ARG A 180 23.75 18.71 22.62
CA ARG A 180 22.66 19.51 23.19
C ARG A 180 22.49 19.34 24.70
N THR A 181 22.70 18.13 25.21
CA THR A 181 22.43 17.77 26.62
C THR A 181 23.68 17.47 27.43
N GLY A 182 24.83 17.26 26.77
CA GLY A 182 26.08 16.84 27.39
C GLY A 182 26.11 15.37 27.83
N ILE A 183 25.04 14.61 27.62
CA ILE A 183 24.86 13.22 28.11
C ILE A 183 24.69 12.27 26.92
N PRO A 184 25.27 11.05 26.96
CA PRO A 184 24.99 10.03 25.94
C PRO A 184 23.49 9.73 25.85
N ILE A 185 23.01 9.40 24.65
CA ILE A 185 21.60 9.08 24.43
C ILE A 185 21.26 7.71 25.01
N ASP A 186 20.17 7.61 25.77
CA ASP A 186 19.67 6.35 26.30
C ASP A 186 18.88 5.55 25.24
N THR A 187 18.85 4.22 25.37
CA THR A 187 18.17 3.32 24.43
C THR A 187 16.68 3.64 24.24
N PRO A 188 15.90 3.96 25.31
CA PRO A 188 14.51 4.41 25.15
C PRO A 188 14.36 5.69 24.31
N THR A 189 15.21 6.69 24.53
CA THR A 189 15.21 7.95 23.76
C THR A 189 15.66 7.73 22.32
N LEU A 190 16.67 6.87 22.10
CA LEU A 190 17.12 6.50 20.76
C LEU A 190 16.00 5.79 19.96
N ARG A 191 15.28 4.87 20.61
CA ARG A 191 14.11 4.17 20.05
C ARG A 191 13.03 5.17 19.64
N ALA A 192 12.67 6.10 20.53
CA ALA A 192 11.65 7.11 20.27
C ALA A 192 12.02 8.01 19.08
N ARG A 193 13.31 8.32 18.90
CA ARG A 193 13.79 9.15 17.78
C ARG A 193 13.93 8.41 16.45
N LEU A 194 14.31 7.14 16.49
CA LEU A 194 14.48 6.32 15.28
C LEU A 194 13.18 5.66 14.81
N GLY A 195 12.17 5.54 15.67
CA GLY A 195 10.90 4.89 15.35
C GLY A 195 11.05 3.37 15.10
N VAL A 196 12.06 2.75 15.71
CA VAL A 196 12.39 1.33 15.51
C VAL A 196 11.87 0.46 16.67
N PRO A 197 11.63 -0.86 16.46
CA PRO A 197 11.28 -1.78 17.53
C PRO A 197 12.38 -1.88 18.62
N GLU A 198 11.98 -2.18 19.85
CA GLU A 198 12.88 -2.33 21.01
C GLU A 198 14.11 -3.24 20.78
N PRO A 199 13.98 -4.47 20.22
CA PRO A 199 15.16 -5.31 19.97
C PRO A 199 16.12 -4.71 18.93
N MET A 200 15.64 -3.84 18.03
CA MET A 200 16.48 -3.15 17.05
C MET A 200 17.19 -1.94 17.69
N ALA A 201 16.52 -1.20 18.57
CA ALA A 201 17.12 -0.10 19.30
C ALA A 201 18.25 -0.58 20.23
N GLU A 202 18.06 -1.72 20.90
CA GLU A 202 19.12 -2.37 21.68
C GLU A 202 20.33 -2.75 20.81
N ALA A 203 20.08 -3.38 19.65
CA ALA A 203 21.14 -3.78 18.73
C ALA A 203 21.91 -2.58 18.14
N ILE A 204 21.23 -1.45 17.94
CA ILE A 204 21.86 -0.20 17.47
C ILE A 204 22.62 0.48 18.61
N ALA A 205 22.05 0.56 19.83
CA ALA A 205 22.70 1.16 20.98
C ALA A 205 24.00 0.44 21.36
N ALA A 206 24.07 -0.88 21.15
CA ALA A 206 25.30 -1.66 21.32
C ALA A 206 26.43 -1.33 20.31
N GLN A 207 26.13 -0.56 19.25
CA GLN A 207 27.08 -0.20 18.17
C GLN A 207 27.45 1.30 18.14
N LEU A 208 26.94 2.09 19.09
CA LEU A 208 27.20 3.53 19.21
C LEU A 208 28.29 3.82 20.25
#